data_AF-A0A9X1U1K6-F1
#
_entry.id   AF-A0A9X1U1K6-F1
#
_cell.length_a   1.000
_cell.length_b   1.000
_cell.length_c   1.000
_cell.angle_alpha   90.00
_cell.angle_beta   90.00
_cell.angle_gamma   90.00
#
_symmetry.space_group_name_H-M   'P 1'
#
loop_
_entity.id
_entity.type
_entity.pdbx_description
1 polymer ?
#
loop_
_entity_poly.entity_id
_entity_poly.type
_entity_poly.pdbx_seq_one_letter_code
_entity_poly.pdbx_strand_id
1 'polypeptide(L)'
;MKTLSLKHWQQQFEHDYYMYVPLSIILNSCIGSIAAMAILAQGTSLISGIELTLCVALCMGYNAALLAGSNRKFAFWLLIVSLVVNLLLILITLL
;
A
#
# COMPACT_ATOMS: atom_id res chain seq x y z
N MET A 1 -6.59 26.24 -11.15
CA MET A 1 -6.48 24.76 -11.06
C MET A 1 -5.02 24.42 -10.83
N LYS A 2 -4.61 24.23 -9.57
CA LYS A 2 -3.20 23.92 -9.23
C LYS A 2 -2.88 22.52 -9.75
N THR A 3 -1.86 22.44 -10.59
CA THR A 3 -1.39 21.21 -11.22
C THR A 3 -1.05 20.17 -10.15
N LEU A 4 -1.78 19.04 -10.13
CA LEU A 4 -1.46 17.86 -9.33
C LEU A 4 -0.09 17.30 -9.76
N SER A 5 0.99 17.83 -9.19
CA SER A 5 2.35 17.34 -9.44
C SER A 5 2.76 16.40 -8.31
N LEU A 6 3.13 15.15 -8.63
CA LEU A 6 3.64 14.18 -7.64
C LEU A 6 4.78 14.74 -6.79
N LYS A 7 5.59 15.64 -7.35
CA LYS A 7 6.68 16.30 -6.62
C LYS A 7 6.17 17.15 -5.46
N HIS A 8 5.01 17.79 -5.60
CA HIS A 8 4.44 18.62 -4.55
C HIS A 8 3.98 17.76 -3.35
N TRP A 9 3.32 16.63 -3.64
CA TRP A 9 2.91 15.67 -2.61
C TRP A 9 4.10 15.01 -1.90
N GLN A 10 5.18 14.71 -2.62
CA GLN A 10 6.42 14.24 -2.01
C GLN A 10 7.02 15.28 -1.06
N GLN A 11 7.08 16.54 -1.47
CA GLN A 11 7.61 17.60 -0.61
C GLN A 11 6.76 17.82 0.65
N GLN A 12 5.43 17.77 0.52
CA GLN A 12 4.53 17.86 1.66
C GLN A 12 4.66 16.66 2.61
N PHE A 13 4.80 15.45 2.06
CA PHE A 13 5.04 14.24 2.83
C PHE A 13 6.42 14.26 3.52
N GLU A 14 7.46 14.86 2.92
CA GLU A 14 8.76 15.05 3.57
C GLU A 14 8.75 16.12 4.67
N HIS A 15 7.89 17.15 4.52
CA HIS A 15 7.77 18.27 5.47
C HIS A 15 7.05 17.83 6.76
N ASP A 16 5.92 17.15 6.65
CA ASP A 16 5.11 16.68 7.79
C ASP A 16 5.17 15.15 7.96
N TYR A 17 6.34 14.56 7.70
CA TYR A 17 6.53 13.10 7.63
C TYR A 17 5.97 12.37 8.86
N TYR A 18 6.28 12.84 10.07
CA TYR A 18 5.82 12.19 11.30
C TYR A 18 4.29 12.24 11.50
N MET A 19 3.60 13.22 10.90
CA MET A 19 2.15 13.32 10.97
C MET A 19 1.48 12.46 9.89
N TYR A 20 2.07 12.38 8.70
CA TYR A 20 1.54 11.58 7.60
C TYR A 20 1.81 10.07 7.73
N VAL A 21 2.91 9.68 8.38
CA VAL A 21 3.30 8.28 8.63
C VAL A 21 2.17 7.41 9.24
N PRO A 22 1.55 7.78 10.37
CA PRO A 22 0.47 6.96 10.93
C PRO A 22 -0.75 6.91 10.00
N LEU A 23 -1.06 8.02 9.33
CA LEU A 23 -2.16 8.12 8.37
C LEU A 23 -1.97 7.17 7.19
N SER A 24 -0.74 7.08 6.70
CA SER A 24 -0.35 6.28 5.55
C SER A 24 -0.27 4.78 5.90
N ILE A 25 0.12 4.42 7.13
CA ILE A 25 -0.01 3.06 7.66
C ILE A 25 -1.47 2.63 7.68
N ILE A 26 -2.36 3.44 8.28
CA ILE A 26 -3.79 3.10 8.39
C ILE A 26 -4.39 2.90 7.00
N LEU A 27 -4.15 3.84 6.08
CA LEU A 27 -4.65 3.75 4.71
C LEU A 27 -4.20 2.46 4.02
N ASN A 28 -2.90 2.14 4.12
CA ASN A 28 -2.33 0.96 3.48
C ASN A 28 -2.87 -0.35 4.10
N SER A 29 -3.02 -0.39 5.42
CA SER A 29 -3.59 -1.55 6.11
C SER A 29 -5.06 -1.76 5.78
N CYS A 30 -5.88 -0.70 5.71
CA CYS A 30 -7.30 -0.82 5.36
C CYS A 30 -7.48 -1.39 3.95
N ILE A 31 -6.71 -0.88 2.97
CA ILE A 31 -6.81 -1.34 1.58
C ILE A 31 -6.29 -2.76 1.44
N GLY A 32 -5.19 -3.11 2.12
CA GLY A 32 -4.70 -4.48 2.18
C GLY A 32 -5.69 -5.46 2.81
N SER A 33 -6.42 -5.06 3.87
CA SER A 33 -7.46 -5.90 4.46
C SER A 33 -8.64 -6.12 3.52
N ILE A 34 -9.06 -5.10 2.77
CA ILE A 34 -10.11 -5.24 1.74
C ILE A 34 -9.65 -6.18 0.63
N ALA A 35 -8.41 -6.02 0.15
CA ALA A 35 -7.82 -6.88 -0.88
C ALA A 35 -7.74 -8.33 -0.41
N ALA A 36 -7.19 -8.58 0.78
CA ALA A 36 -7.12 -9.90 1.37
C ALA A 36 -8.51 -10.54 1.47
N MET A 37 -9.50 -9.82 1.98
CA MET A 37 -10.85 -10.35 2.13
C MET A 37 -11.51 -10.67 0.77
N ALA A 38 -11.29 -9.83 -0.24
CA ALA A 38 -11.78 -10.10 -1.59
C ALA A 38 -11.15 -11.37 -2.17
N ILE A 39 -9.83 -11.56 -2.00
CA ILE A 39 -9.11 -12.75 -2.47
C ILE A 39 -9.66 -14.01 -1.79
N LEU A 40 -9.91 -13.97 -0.48
CA LEU A 40 -10.49 -15.11 0.25
C LEU A 40 -11.95 -15.39 -0.14
N ALA A 41 -12.73 -14.36 -0.48
CA ALA A 41 -14.15 -14.50 -0.81
C ALA A 41 -14.41 -15.27 -2.12
N GLN A 42 -13.47 -15.24 -3.07
CA GLN A 42 -13.56 -16.03 -4.31
C GLN A 42 -13.33 -17.54 -4.11
N GLY A 43 -12.82 -17.94 -2.93
CA GLY A 43 -12.49 -19.32 -2.60
C GLY A 43 -10.99 -19.56 -2.43
N THR A 44 -10.65 -20.70 -1.85
CA THR A 44 -9.27 -21.05 -1.49
C THR A 44 -8.65 -21.96 -2.54
N SER A 45 -7.94 -21.37 -3.49
CA SER A 45 -7.06 -22.06 -4.44
C SER A 45 -5.59 -21.74 -4.16
N LEU A 46 -4.68 -22.54 -4.72
CA LEU A 46 -3.24 -22.30 -4.68
C LEU A 46 -2.87 -20.91 -5.23
N ILE A 47 -3.62 -20.44 -6.24
CA ILE A 47 -3.45 -19.12 -6.86
C ILE A 47 -3.81 -18.01 -5.85
N SER A 48 -4.96 -18.12 -5.19
CA SER A 48 -5.42 -17.19 -4.15
C SER A 48 -4.43 -17.09 -2.99
N GLY A 49 -3.75 -18.20 -2.64
CA GLY A 49 -2.70 -18.21 -1.63
C GLY A 49 -1.47 -17.40 -2.02
N ILE A 50 -1.08 -17.40 -3.29
CA ILE A 50 0.06 -16.61 -3.81
C ILE A 50 -0.31 -15.12 -3.83
N GLU A 51 -1.51 -14.79 -4.31
CA GLU A 51 -2.04 -13.42 -4.34
C GLU A 51 -2.13 -12.82 -2.93
N LEU A 52 -2.68 -13.58 -1.98
CA LEU A 52 -2.76 -13.20 -0.58
C LEU A 52 -1.37 -13.00 0.04
N THR A 53 -0.42 -13.88 -0.27
CA THR A 53 0.95 -13.76 0.22
C THR A 53 1.60 -12.48 -0.28
N LEU A 54 1.43 -12.15 -1.57
CA LEU A 54 1.94 -10.92 -2.15
C LEU A 54 1.28 -9.68 -1.53
N CYS A 55 -0.04 -9.69 -1.37
CA CYS A 55 -0.81 -8.63 -0.70
C CYS A 55 -0.25 -8.36 0.71
N VAL A 56 -0.14 -9.39 1.54
CA VAL A 56 0.31 -9.26 2.93
C VAL A 56 1.79 -8.88 3.00
N ALA A 57 2.65 -9.47 2.17
CA ALA A 57 4.07 -9.15 2.13
C ALA A 57 4.33 -7.68 1.76
N LEU A 58 3.56 -7.11 0.82
CA LEU A 58 3.66 -5.70 0.46
C LEU A 58 3.14 -4.77 1.55
N CYS A 59 2.03 -5.12 2.22
CA CYS A 59 1.52 -4.34 3.34
C CYS A 59 2.48 -4.34 4.54
N MET A 60 3.02 -5.52 4.90
CA MET A 60 3.99 -5.64 6.00
C MET A 60 5.36 -5.08 5.63
N GLY A 61 5.76 -5.18 4.36
CA GLY A 61 6.97 -4.57 3.84
C GLY A 61 6.96 -3.04 3.95
N TYR A 62 5.80 -2.41 3.71
CA TYR A 62 5.62 -0.98 3.96
C TYR A 62 5.85 -0.60 5.42
N ASN A 63 5.22 -1.32 6.35
CA ASN A 63 5.37 -1.08 7.79
C ASN A 63 6.83 -1.32 8.25
N ALA A 64 7.47 -2.36 7.73
CA ALA A 64 8.87 -2.68 8.02
C ALA A 64 9.83 -1.59 7.51
N ALA A 65 9.62 -1.08 6.30
CA ALA A 65 10.44 -0.01 5.73
C ALA A 65 10.32 1.29 6.54
N LEU A 66 9.15 1.57 7.09
CA LEU A 66 8.92 2.73 7.95
C LEU A 66 9.63 2.60 9.30
N LEU A 67 9.53 1.43 9.93
CA LEU A 67 10.20 1.10 11.20
C LEU A 67 11.73 1.06 11.05
N ALA A 68 12.23 0.65 9.90
CA ALA A 68 13.66 0.63 9.58
C ALA A 68 14.27 2.04 9.40
N GLY A 69 13.47 3.11 9.51
CA GLY A 69 13.94 4.48 9.30
C GLY A 69 14.35 4.74 7.84
N SER A 70 13.75 4.04 6.89
CA SER A 70 14.09 4.17 5.48
C SER A 70 13.88 5.60 4.97
N ASN A 71 14.60 5.94 3.89
CA ASN A 71 14.52 7.26 3.27
C ASN A 71 13.05 7.63 2.99
N ARG A 72 12.63 8.84 3.38
CA ARG A 72 11.24 9.32 3.26
C ARG A 72 10.68 9.17 1.84
N LYS A 73 11.54 9.37 0.84
CA LYS A 73 11.25 9.17 -0.60
C LYS A 73 10.96 7.70 -0.94
N PHE A 74 11.70 6.77 -0.34
CA PHE A 74 11.49 5.34 -0.50
C PHE A 74 10.18 4.90 0.13
N ALA A 75 9.87 5.38 1.35
CA ALA A 75 8.60 5.11 2.01
C ALA A 75 7.41 5.57 1.15
N PHE A 76 7.47 6.77 0.58
CA PHE A 76 6.41 7.29 -0.29
C PHE A 76 6.21 6.43 -1.56
N TRP A 77 7.30 6.04 -2.22
CA TRP A 77 7.22 5.16 -3.39
C TRP A 77 6.68 3.78 -3.05
N LEU A 78 7.11 3.21 -1.92
CA LEU A 78 6.66 1.90 -1.46
C LEU A 78 5.17 1.90 -1.11
N LEU A 79 4.66 2.99 -0.53
CA LEU A 79 3.22 3.19 -0.31
C LEU A 79 2.44 3.17 -1.62
N ILE A 80 2.89 3.94 -2.62
CA ILE A 80 2.24 4.00 -3.94
C ILE A 80 2.22 2.61 -4.57
N VAL A 81 3.34 1.89 -4.54
CA VAL A 81 3.41 0.53 -5.08
C VAL A 81 2.45 -0.39 -4.35
N SER A 82 2.43 -0.36 -3.02
CA SER A 82 1.53 -1.21 -2.22
C SER A 82 0.06 -0.91 -2.52
N LEU A 83 -0.31 0.37 -2.61
CA LEU A 83 -1.65 0.82 -3.00
C LEU A 83 -2.05 0.31 -4.39
N VAL A 84 -1.20 0.53 -5.40
CA VAL A 84 -1.48 0.15 -6.79
C VAL A 84 -1.59 -1.36 -6.93
N VAL A 85 -0.69 -2.12 -6.31
CA VAL A 85 -0.73 -3.59 -6.38
C VAL A 85 -1.98 -4.14 -5.68
N ASN A 86 -2.33 -3.65 -4.49
CA ASN A 86 -3.54 -4.07 -3.80
C ASN A 86 -4.80 -3.70 -4.60
N LEU A 87 -4.85 -2.52 -5.24
CA LEU A 87 -5.95 -2.14 -6.12
C LEU A 87 -6.06 -3.06 -7.35
N LEU A 88 -4.93 -3.40 -7.97
CA LEU A 88 -4.89 -4.32 -9.12
C LEU A 88 -5.33 -5.72 -8.73
N LEU A 89 -4.89 -6.22 -7.57
CA LEU A 89 -5.34 -7.51 -7.03
C LEU A 89 -6.84 -7.53 -6.79
N ILE A 90 -7.41 -6.46 -6.21
CA ILE A 90 -8.86 -6.32 -6.06
C ILE A 90 -9.55 -6.36 -7.44
N LEU A 91 -9.02 -5.65 -8.43
CA LEU A 91 -9.57 -5.61 -9.79
C LEU A 91 -9.55 -6.98 -10.47
N ILE A 92 -8.45 -7.72 -10.36
CA ILE A 92 -8.31 -9.08 -10.88
C ILE A 92 -9.24 -10.05 -10.15
N THR A 93 -9.44 -9.82 -8.85
CA THR A 93 -10.32 -10.64 -8.01
C THR A 93 -11.80 -10.36 -8.22
N LEU A 94 -12.16 -9.15 -8.68
CA LEU A 94 -13.55 -8.77 -8.91
C LEU A 94 -14.01 -9.03 -10.36
N LEU A 95 -13.08 -9.17 -11.30
CA LEU A 95 -13.32 -9.45 -12.72
C LEU A 95 -13.47 -10.95 -12.98
#